data_AF-A0A6N2YE51-F1
#
_entry.id   AF-A0A6N2YE51-F1
#
_cell.length_a   1.000
_cell.length_b   1.000
_cell.length_c   1.000
_cell.angle_alpha   90.00
_cell.angle_beta   90.00
_cell.angle_gamma   90.00
#
_symmetry.space_group_name_H-M   'P 1'
#
loop_
_entity.id
_entity.type
_entity.pdbx_description
1 polymer ?
#
loop_
_entity_poly.entity_id
_entity_poly.type
_entity_poly.pdbx_seq_one_letter_code
_entity_poly.pdbx_strand_id
1 'polypeptide(L)' 'MTGTGIIAYVKIPKINTTLPIDHGTDDTILQVAVGHIPGTSLPVGSKGIHAVISGHRGLLSAKLFTDIDRLVDGDTFMI' A
#
# COMPACT_ATOMS: atom_id res chain seq x y z
N MET A 1 -13.19 -19.32 4.97
CA MET A 1 -13.22 -17.86 5.21
C MET A 1 -12.63 -17.21 3.98
N THR A 2 -13.45 -16.79 3.03
CA THR A 2 -13.02 -16.20 1.76
C THR A 2 -13.42 -14.72 1.76
N GLY A 3 -12.62 -13.92 2.46
CA GLY A 3 -12.70 -12.46 2.45
C GLY A 3 -11.27 -11.97 2.61
N THR A 4 -10.66 -11.56 1.51
CA THR A 4 -9.20 -11.44 1.33
C THR A 4 -8.50 -10.39 2.18
N GLY A 5 -9.15 -9.75 3.16
CA GLY A 5 -8.57 -8.67 3.97
C GLY A 5 -8.35 -7.33 3.23
N ILE A 6 -8.24 -7.40 1.89
CA ILE A 6 -8.06 -6.25 1.00
C ILE A 6 -9.17 -5.22 1.19
N ILE A 7 -8.76 -3.99 1.50
CA ILE A 7 -9.64 -2.82 1.70
C ILE A 7 -9.56 -1.81 0.54
N ALA A 8 -8.47 -1.79 -0.23
CA ALA A 8 -8.28 -0.88 -1.37
C ALA A 8 -7.15 -1.38 -2.30
N TYR A 9 -6.84 -0.62 -3.36
CA TYR A 9 -5.68 -0.84 -4.21
C TYR A 9 -4.92 0.46 -4.40
N VAL A 10 -3.59 0.45 -4.28
CA VAL A 10 -2.78 1.61 -4.63
C VAL A 10 -2.18 1.42 -6.02
N LYS A 11 -2.34 2.42 -6.89
CA LYS A 11 -1.70 2.49 -8.20
C LYS A 11 -0.77 3.69 -8.28
N ILE A 12 0.49 3.44 -8.61
CA ILE A 12 1.55 4.45 -8.77
C ILE A 12 2.10 4.33 -10.19
N PRO A 13 1.58 5.11 -11.17
CA PRO A 13 1.92 4.95 -12.58
C PRO A 13 3.41 5.06 -12.89
N LYS A 14 4.12 6.00 -12.25
CA LYS A 14 5.53 6.28 -12.54
C LYS A 14 6.46 5.08 -12.33
N ILE A 15 6.18 4.27 -11.31
CA ILE A 15 6.99 3.08 -10.98
C ILE A 15 6.32 1.78 -11.44
N ASN A 16 5.25 1.89 -12.22
CA ASN A 16 4.43 0.79 -12.73
C ASN A 16 3.96 -0.17 -11.62
N THR A 17 3.52 0.39 -10.50
CA THR A 17 3.10 -0.37 -9.32
C THR A 17 1.58 -0.34 -9.20
N THR A 18 0.96 -1.51 -9.03
CA THR A 18 -0.43 -1.67 -8.60
C THR A 18 -0.46 -2.77 -7.55
N LEU A 19 -0.82 -2.42 -6.31
CA LEU A 19 -0.75 -3.34 -5.18
C LEU A 19 -2.06 -3.34 -4.39
N PRO A 20 -2.53 -4.50 -3.91
CA PRO A 20 -3.64 -4.55 -2.95
C PRO A 20 -3.21 -3.97 -1.60
N ILE A 21 -4.10 -3.21 -0.98
CA ILE A 21 -3.98 -2.72 0.39
C ILE A 21 -4.83 -3.62 1.30
N ASP A 22 -4.21 -4.34 2.20
CA ASP A 22 -4.87 -5.13 3.25
C ASP A 22 -4.93 -4.33 4.56
N HIS A 23 -5.81 -4.71 5.48
CA HIS A 23 -5.85 -4.12 6.82
C HIS A 23 -4.86 -4.80 7.77
N GLY A 24 -3.98 -4.01 8.38
CA GLY A 24 -2.94 -4.52 9.27
C GLY A 24 -1.57 -4.52 8.60
N THR A 25 -0.56 -4.89 9.37
CA THR A 25 0.85 -4.91 8.94
C THR A 25 1.54 -6.18 9.43
N ASP A 26 0.79 -7.28 9.53
CA ASP A 26 1.35 -8.58 9.88
C ASP A 26 2.29 -9.07 8.78
N ASP A 27 3.32 -9.82 9.16
CA ASP A 27 4.34 -10.29 8.21
C ASP A 27 3.71 -11.07 7.04
N THR A 28 2.72 -11.92 7.33
CA THR A 28 1.98 -12.69 6.31
C THR A 28 1.29 -11.82 5.26
N ILE A 29 0.82 -10.62 5.63
CA ILE A 29 0.26 -9.63 4.71
C ILE A 29 1.37 -9.01 3.87
N LEU A 30 2.43 -8.53 4.53
CA LEU A 30 3.50 -7.77 3.89
C LEU A 30 4.36 -8.60 2.93
N GLN A 31 4.28 -9.94 2.98
CA GLN A 31 4.88 -10.82 1.98
C GLN A 31 4.21 -10.74 0.59
N VAL A 32 2.94 -10.37 0.53
CA VAL A 32 2.12 -10.45 -0.71
C VAL A 32 1.35 -9.16 -1.05
N ALA A 33 1.21 -8.23 -0.10
CA ALA A 33 0.43 -7.00 -0.22
C ALA A 33 1.10 -5.83 0.50
N VAL A 34 0.52 -4.64 0.38
CA VAL A 34 0.84 -3.52 1.27
C VAL A 34 -0.21 -3.45 2.37
N GLY A 35 0.21 -3.01 3.56
CA GLY A 35 -0.62 -3.02 4.76
C GLY A 35 -1.02 -1.63 5.20
N HIS A 36 -2.31 -1.41 5.48
CA HIS A 36 -2.77 -0.21 6.17
C HIS A 36 -2.43 -0.30 7.67
N ILE A 37 -1.75 0.72 8.19
CA ILE A 37 -1.31 0.75 9.59
C ILE A 37 -2.53 0.93 10.53
N PRO A 38 -2.79 -0.02 11.44
CA PRO A 38 -3.85 0.11 12.44
C PRO A 38 -3.66 1.36 13.30
N GLY A 39 -4.76 2.07 13.58
CA GLY A 39 -4.74 3.34 14.31
C GLY A 39 -4.58 4.58 13.43
N THR A 40 -4.32 4.41 12.12
CA THR A 40 -4.42 5.50 11.14
C THR A 40 -5.79 5.51 10.47
N SER A 41 -6.13 6.58 9.74
CA SER A 41 -7.45 6.67 9.11
C SER A 41 -7.58 5.71 7.93
N LEU A 42 -8.79 5.25 7.63
CA LEU A 42 -9.03 4.44 6.42
C LEU A 42 -8.75 5.25 5.14
N PRO A 43 -8.24 4.62 4.07
CA PRO A 43 -7.82 5.33 2.85
C PRO A 43 -9.01 5.63 1.92
N VAL A 44 -9.95 6.47 2.38
CA VAL A 44 -11.22 6.78 1.69
C VAL A 44 -11.33 8.22 1.16
N GLY A 45 -10.26 9.01 1.26
CA GLY A 45 -10.12 10.34 0.63
C GLY A 45 -10.95 11.51 1.20
N SER A 46 -11.59 11.36 2.37
CA SER A 46 -12.34 12.46 3.00
C SER A 46 -11.44 13.52 3.68
N LYS A 47 -11.95 14.73 3.89
CA LYS A 47 -11.20 15.80 4.55
C LYS A 47 -10.93 15.45 6.01
N GLY A 48 -9.69 15.65 6.47
CA GLY A 48 -9.30 15.43 7.87
C GLY A 48 -8.86 14.02 8.21
N ILE A 49 -8.67 13.16 7.21
CA ILE A 49 -8.11 11.82 7.40
C ILE A 49 -6.62 11.79 7.04
N HIS A 50 -5.86 10.94 7.72
CA HIS A 50 -4.48 10.65 7.37
C HIS A 50 -4.26 9.13 7.46
N ALA A 51 -4.37 8.48 6.30
CA ALA A 51 -4.14 7.05 6.15
C ALA A 51 -2.65 6.78 5.92
N VAL A 52 -2.10 5.75 6.56
CA VAL A 52 -0.70 5.34 6.34
C VAL A 52 -0.65 3.91 5.84
N ILE A 53 0.05 3.71 4.73
CA ILE A 53 0.25 2.42 4.09
C ILE A 53 1.73 2.05 4.19
N SER A 54 2.00 0.83 4.68
CA SER A 54 3.33 0.25 4.82
C SER A 54 3.54 -0.89 3.82
N GLY A 55 4.77 -1.09 3.37
CA GLY A 55 5.13 -2.17 2.47
C GLY A 55 6.62 -2.43 2.47
N HIS A 56 7.02 -3.69 2.28
CA HIS A 56 8.43 -4.06 2.20
C HIS A 56 9.14 -3.44 0.98
N ARG A 57 10.46 -3.32 1.14
CA ARG A 57 11.40 -2.95 0.09
C ARG A 57 12.38 -4.10 -0.14
N GLY A 58 12.52 -4.58 -1.37
CA GLY A 58 13.53 -5.58 -1.73
C GLY A 58 13.21 -7.03 -1.38
N LEU A 59 11.94 -7.43 -1.34
CA LEU A 59 11.56 -8.83 -1.21
C LEU A 59 11.97 -9.63 -2.44
N LEU A 60 12.55 -10.82 -2.24
CA LEU A 60 12.93 -11.73 -3.33
C LEU A 60 11.71 -12.23 -4.12
N SER A 61 10.59 -12.40 -3.45
CA SER A 61 9.34 -12.96 -4.00
C SER A 61 8.43 -11.92 -4.65
N ALA A 62 8.56 -10.64 -4.30
CA ALA A 62 7.66 -9.58 -4.77
C ALA A 62 8.32 -8.20 -4.76
N LYS A 63 8.02 -7.38 -5.76
CA LYS A 63 8.60 -6.03 -5.88
C LYS A 63 8.04 -5.04 -4.85
N LEU A 64 6.74 -5.10 -4.53
CA LEU A 64 6.06 -4.20 -3.58
C LEU A 64 6.52 -2.72 -3.72
N PHE A 65 6.98 -2.08 -2.63
CA PHE A 65 7.49 -0.71 -2.61
C PHE A 65 9.00 -0.60 -2.85
N THR A 66 9.62 -1.58 -3.53
CA THR A 66 11.08 -1.57 -3.83
C THR A 66 11.55 -0.27 -4.47
N ASP A 67 10.74 0.29 -5.39
CA ASP A 67 11.06 1.47 -6.20
C ASP A 67 10.42 2.77 -5.66
N ILE A 68 9.88 2.78 -4.45
CA ILE A 68 9.18 3.96 -3.90
C ILE A 68 10.09 5.19 -3.77
N ASP A 69 11.40 4.96 -3.65
CA ASP A 69 12.43 6.00 -3.61
C ASP A 69 12.65 6.72 -4.95
N ARG A 70 12.05 6.23 -6.04
CA ARG A 70 12.09 6.87 -7.36
C ARG A 70 11.01 7.93 -7.55
N LEU A 71 10.13 8.11 -6.56
CA LEU A 71 9.11 9.14 -6.56
C LEU A 71 9.73 10.49 -6.19
N VAL A 72 9.19 11.56 -6.77
CA VAL A 72 9.55 12.95 -6.53
C VAL A 72 8.26 13.77 -6.40
N ASP A 73 8.40 14.99 -5.90
CA ASP A 73 7.27 15.91 -5.77
C ASP A 73 6.57 16.13 -7.12
N GLY A 74 5.25 16.06 -7.09
CA GLY A 74 4.38 16.17 -8.27
C GLY A 74 4.00 14.83 -8.90
N ASP A 75 4.63 13.72 -8.51
CA ASP A 75 4.15 12.39 -8.93
C ASP A 75 2.82 12.05 -8.27
N THR A 76 1.96 11.35 -9.01
CA THR A 76 0.61 11.00 -8.56
C THR A 76 0.48 9.52 -8.24
N PHE A 77 -0.39 9.22 -7.29
CA PHE A 77 -0.90 7.88 -7.03
C PHE A 77 -2.43 7.93 -6.94
N MET A 78 -3.06 6.77 -7.05
CA MET A 78 -4.51 6.59 -6.90
C MET A 78 -4.77 5.48 -5.89
N ILE A 79 -5.79 5.67 -5.07
CA ILE A 79 -6.36 4.65 -4.19
C ILE A 79 -7.82 4.42 -4.58
#